data_AF-A0AAN6E857-F1
#
_entry.id   AF-A0AAN6E857-F1
#
_cell.length_a   1.000
_cell.length_b   1.000
_cell.length_c   1.000
_cell.angle_alpha   90.00
_cell.angle_beta   90.00
_cell.angle_gamma   90.00
#
_symmetry.space_group_name_H-M   'P 1'
#
loop_
_entity.id
_entity.type
_entity.pdbx_description
1 polymer ?
#
loop_
_entity_poly.entity_id
_entity_poly.type
_entity_poly.pdbx_seq_one_letter_code
_entity_poly.pdbx_strand_id
1 'polypeptide(L)'
;MGEEVTDLRRRIALAGSSGAHKYLVDSAVNGLEIDRIEDIKVAQVGDWHTAQSGDACTKCSTGTLESQTAIEVGHIFYLGDKYSDALDLLVQHDGKWLPVQMGCYGIGVSRVLQAAAECSSSSRGLRWPVSIAPYLATLVPLSGNMEHAASVFATLSNICVDNVRVFADNVIVDDRSYLSPGFKLNDAQLLGIPITVVLGQKFKQSGHVEVQLRVPRLELGTCVAGVEVQGDGYEYKAFVHVDRLAEFLVCALEGQF
;
A
#
# COMPACT_ATOMS: atom_id res chain seq x y z
N MET A 1 51.20 8.08 -6.74
CA MET A 1 51.01 8.95 -5.56
C MET A 1 49.77 8.41 -4.87
N GLY A 2 49.98 7.61 -3.83
CA GLY A 2 48.96 6.75 -3.25
C GLY A 2 48.01 7.55 -2.35
N GLU A 3 46.72 7.39 -2.58
CA GLU A 3 45.72 7.74 -1.58
C GLU A 3 45.71 6.63 -0.51
N GLU A 4 45.99 6.99 0.74
CA GLU A 4 45.69 6.14 1.88
C GLU A 4 44.18 6.01 2.02
N VAL A 5 43.65 4.82 1.73
CA VAL A 5 42.24 4.48 1.88
C VAL A 5 42.04 3.86 3.26
N THR A 6 41.68 4.67 4.25
CA THR A 6 41.56 4.30 5.67
C THR A 6 40.25 3.62 6.08
N ASP A 7 39.39 3.18 5.14
CA ASP A 7 38.20 2.42 5.49
C ASP A 7 37.95 1.26 4.50
N LEU A 8 38.37 0.06 4.91
CA LEU A 8 38.58 -1.10 4.04
C LEU A 8 37.73 -2.32 4.43
N ARG A 9 36.70 -2.16 5.27
CA ARG A 9 36.01 -3.34 5.84
C ARG A 9 35.06 -4.10 4.90
N ARG A 10 34.85 -3.67 3.65
CA ARG A 10 33.80 -4.25 2.77
C ARG A 10 34.10 -4.14 1.27
N ARG A 11 35.15 -4.78 0.76
CA ARG A 11 35.34 -4.91 -0.70
C ARG A 11 35.91 -6.26 -1.09
N ILE A 12 35.20 -6.96 -1.99
CA ILE A 12 35.61 -8.23 -2.58
C ILE A 12 36.66 -7.97 -3.67
N ALA A 13 37.74 -8.76 -3.70
CA ALA A 13 38.70 -8.76 -4.79
C ALA A 13 38.28 -9.84 -5.82
N LEU A 14 38.08 -9.43 -7.08
CA LEU A 14 38.01 -10.37 -8.20
C LEU A 14 39.41 -10.61 -8.73
N ALA A 15 39.87 -11.84 -8.61
CA ALA A 15 41.15 -12.26 -9.12
C ALA A 15 40.98 -12.98 -10.46
N GLY A 16 41.62 -12.44 -11.50
CA GLY A 16 41.74 -13.13 -12.78
C GLY A 16 43.19 -13.46 -13.09
N SER A 17 43.46 -14.69 -13.53
CA SER A 17 44.12 -14.92 -14.83
C SER A 17 44.25 -16.39 -15.21
N SER A 18 44.39 -16.61 -16.52
CA SER A 18 44.93 -17.83 -17.15
C SER A 18 44.09 -19.11 -16.97
N GLY A 19 43.06 -19.26 -17.80
CA GLY A 19 42.25 -20.48 -17.91
C GLY A 19 40.94 -20.39 -17.12
N ALA A 20 39.87 -20.02 -17.83
CA ALA A 20 38.43 -20.19 -17.55
C ALA A 20 37.81 -19.92 -16.15
N HIS A 21 38.56 -19.72 -15.07
CA HIS A 21 38.02 -19.63 -13.71
C HIS A 21 38.21 -18.22 -13.13
N LYS A 22 37.09 -17.62 -12.68
CA LYS A 22 37.05 -16.36 -11.92
C LYS A 22 36.79 -16.70 -10.45
N TYR A 23 37.57 -16.15 -9.54
CA TYR A 23 37.39 -16.34 -8.10
C TYR A 23 36.97 -15.02 -7.45
N LEU A 24 35.92 -15.07 -6.61
CA LEU A 24 35.47 -13.98 -5.75
C LEU A 24 36.08 -14.20 -4.36
N VAL A 25 36.83 -13.22 -3.85
CA VAL A 25 37.41 -13.27 -2.51
C VAL A 25 36.80 -12.16 -1.65
N ASP A 26 36.01 -12.54 -0.64
CA ASP A 26 35.35 -11.60 0.27
C ASP A 26 36.29 -11.15 1.40
N SER A 27 36.52 -9.84 1.51
CA SER A 27 37.34 -9.24 2.58
C SER A 27 36.76 -9.40 3.98
N ALA A 28 35.47 -9.77 4.09
CA ALA A 28 34.79 -9.95 5.37
C ALA A 28 35.05 -11.32 6.03
N VAL A 29 35.78 -12.24 5.37
CA VAL A 29 36.16 -13.50 6.00
C VAL A 29 37.31 -13.25 6.99
N ASN A 30 36.93 -12.91 8.23
CA ASN A 30 37.82 -12.97 9.39
C ASN A 30 38.48 -14.35 9.46
N GLY A 31 39.76 -14.43 9.09
CA GLY A 31 40.62 -15.59 9.36
C GLY A 31 40.94 -16.52 8.20
N LEU A 32 40.64 -16.18 6.94
CA LEU A 32 41.31 -16.84 5.81
C LEU A 32 42.67 -16.16 5.59
N GLU A 33 43.74 -16.71 6.17
CA GLU A 33 45.08 -16.53 5.61
C GLU A 33 45.08 -17.20 4.24
N ILE A 34 44.93 -16.41 3.18
CA ILE A 34 45.05 -16.92 1.82
C ILE A 34 46.55 -17.07 1.53
N ASP A 35 47.10 -18.18 2.00
CA ASP A 35 48.55 -18.44 1.96
C ASP A 35 49.13 -18.60 0.56
N ARG A 36 48.32 -18.68 -0.51
CA ARG A 36 48.82 -18.82 -1.89
C ARG A 36 47.92 -18.15 -2.92
N ILE A 37 48.17 -16.87 -3.18
CA ILE A 37 47.75 -16.16 -4.40
C ILE A 37 49.03 -15.81 -5.19
N GLU A 38 49.71 -16.81 -5.73
CA GLU A 38 50.91 -16.58 -6.56
C GLU A 38 50.59 -16.37 -8.05
N ASP A 39 49.34 -16.64 -8.48
CA ASP A 39 48.94 -16.68 -9.90
C ASP A 39 47.89 -15.63 -10.34
N ILE A 40 47.63 -14.59 -9.54
CA ILE A 40 46.61 -13.58 -9.88
C ILE A 40 47.28 -12.39 -10.57
N LYS A 41 47.16 -12.34 -11.91
CA LYS A 41 47.78 -11.27 -12.72
C LYS A 41 46.98 -9.97 -12.74
N VAL A 42 45.66 -10.02 -12.51
CA VAL A 42 44.80 -8.82 -12.46
C VAL A 42 43.76 -8.98 -11.36
N ALA A 43 43.73 -8.04 -10.41
CA ALA A 43 42.69 -7.94 -9.40
C ALA A 43 41.80 -6.71 -9.66
N GLN A 44 40.49 -6.89 -9.75
CA GLN A 44 39.53 -5.79 -9.81
C GLN A 44 38.79 -5.69 -8.49
N VAL A 45 38.94 -4.55 -7.82
CA VAL A 45 38.22 -4.23 -6.60
C VAL A 45 36.89 -3.58 -6.99
N GLY A 46 35.79 -4.09 -6.45
CA GLY A 46 34.45 -3.56 -6.73
C GLY A 46 33.44 -3.98 -5.66
N ASP A 47 32.21 -3.50 -5.81
CA ASP A 47 31.10 -3.91 -4.96
C ASP A 47 30.41 -5.14 -5.58
N TRP A 48 30.67 -6.30 -4.99
CA TRP A 48 30.22 -7.60 -5.48
C TRP A 48 29.38 -8.35 -4.44
N HIS A 49 29.15 -7.75 -3.27
CA HIS A 49 28.39 -8.36 -2.18
C HIS A 49 26.94 -7.89 -2.22
N THR A 50 25.99 -8.80 -1.98
CA THR A 50 24.59 -8.40 -1.75
C THR A 50 24.44 -7.93 -0.32
N ALA A 51 24.08 -6.67 -0.13
CA ALA A 51 23.87 -6.08 1.19
C ALA A 51 22.92 -6.91 2.08
N GLN A 52 23.24 -7.01 3.36
CA GLN A 52 22.49 -7.75 4.38
C GLN A 52 21.96 -6.83 5.49
N SER A 53 20.95 -7.27 6.24
CA SER A 53 20.53 -6.54 7.45
C SER A 53 21.69 -6.46 8.46
N GLY A 54 21.84 -5.31 9.11
CA GLY A 54 22.95 -5.03 10.04
C GLY A 54 24.21 -4.48 9.36
N ASP A 55 24.23 -4.45 8.02
CA ASP A 55 25.34 -3.89 7.29
C ASP A 55 25.53 -2.38 7.52
N ALA A 56 26.76 -1.90 7.58
CA ALA A 56 27.05 -0.47 7.69
C ALA A 56 26.52 0.29 6.46
N CYS A 57 25.81 1.39 6.70
CA CYS A 57 25.33 2.27 5.65
C CYS A 57 26.50 3.02 5.00
N THR A 58 26.55 3.06 3.67
CA THR A 58 27.60 3.78 2.93
C THR A 58 27.40 5.30 2.88
N LYS A 59 26.24 5.80 3.33
CA LYS A 59 25.86 7.22 3.30
C LYS A 59 25.88 7.90 4.67
N CYS A 60 25.89 7.14 5.77
CA CYS A 60 25.95 7.70 7.11
C CYS A 60 26.95 6.92 7.98
N SER A 61 27.58 7.62 8.92
CA SER A 61 28.71 7.11 9.70
C SER A 61 28.32 6.11 10.79
N THR A 62 27.04 6.05 11.19
CA THR A 62 26.59 5.24 12.33
C THR A 62 25.38 4.38 12.05
N GLY A 63 24.81 4.44 10.84
CA GLY A 63 23.60 3.70 10.49
C GLY A 63 23.88 2.28 10.01
N THR A 64 22.93 1.40 10.27
CA THR A 64 22.91 0.03 9.74
C THR A 64 21.75 -0.15 8.77
N LEU A 65 21.91 -1.02 7.79
CA LEU A 65 20.88 -1.39 6.83
C LEU A 65 19.84 -2.30 7.51
N GLU A 66 18.57 -2.09 7.19
CA GLU A 66 17.47 -2.98 7.54
C GLU A 66 16.84 -3.51 6.26
N SER A 67 16.56 -4.82 6.22
CA SER A 67 15.83 -5.44 5.12
C SER A 67 14.35 -5.53 5.46
N GLN A 68 13.51 -5.10 4.52
CA GLN A 68 12.07 -5.24 4.58
C GLN A 68 11.57 -5.85 3.27
N THR A 69 10.58 -6.72 3.37
CA THR A 69 9.89 -7.25 2.19
C THR A 69 8.90 -6.20 1.68
N ALA A 70 8.96 -5.88 0.40
CA ALA A 70 8.09 -4.92 -0.25
C ALA A 70 7.55 -5.46 -1.58
N ILE A 71 6.41 -4.92 -2.01
CA ILE A 71 5.83 -5.20 -3.32
C ILE A 71 6.15 -4.00 -4.23
N GLU A 72 6.90 -4.24 -5.31
CA GLU A 72 7.17 -3.21 -6.32
C GLU A 72 5.90 -2.97 -7.15
N VAL A 73 5.21 -1.86 -6.86
CA VAL A 73 4.01 -1.43 -7.58
C VAL A 73 4.29 -0.51 -8.76
N GLY A 74 5.51 0.01 -8.88
CA GLY A 74 5.92 0.86 -9.98
C GLY A 74 7.43 1.08 -10.02
N HIS A 75 7.90 1.52 -11.18
CA HIS A 75 9.31 1.76 -11.46
C HIS A 75 9.45 2.94 -12.42
N ILE A 76 10.44 3.78 -12.17
CA ILE A 76 10.84 4.86 -13.07
C ILE A 76 12.26 4.60 -13.58
N PHE A 77 12.47 4.74 -14.88
CA PHE A 77 13.80 4.61 -15.47
C PHE A 77 14.16 5.89 -16.21
N TYR A 78 15.38 6.38 -15.99
CA TYR A 78 16.05 7.24 -16.94
C TYR A 78 16.75 6.35 -17.96
N LEU A 79 16.26 6.36 -19.19
CA LEU A 79 16.71 5.47 -20.27
C LEU A 79 17.87 6.06 -21.06
N GLY A 80 18.15 7.35 -20.89
CA GLY A 80 19.11 8.07 -21.72
C GLY A 80 18.66 8.09 -23.17
N ASP A 81 19.59 7.84 -24.09
CA ASP A 81 19.37 7.76 -25.52
C ASP A 81 19.27 6.33 -26.07
N LYS A 82 19.26 5.31 -25.21
CA LYS A 82 19.30 3.89 -25.59
C LYS A 82 18.33 3.51 -26.73
N TYR A 83 17.13 4.08 -26.72
CA TYR A 83 16.11 3.81 -27.75
C TYR A 83 16.08 4.85 -28.86
N SER A 84 16.29 6.12 -28.53
CA SER A 84 16.24 7.20 -29.52
C SER A 84 17.41 7.13 -30.50
N ASP A 85 18.60 6.73 -30.05
CA ASP A 85 19.76 6.47 -30.90
C ASP A 85 19.49 5.30 -31.86
N ALA A 86 18.95 4.19 -31.34
CA ALA A 86 18.64 3.00 -32.15
C ALA A 86 17.48 3.20 -33.15
N LEU A 87 16.56 4.12 -32.88
CA LEU A 87 15.38 4.42 -33.71
C LEU A 87 15.53 5.70 -34.55
N ASP A 88 16.70 6.34 -34.51
CA ASP A 88 17.00 7.59 -35.21
C ASP A 88 16.01 8.73 -34.87
N LEU A 89 15.59 8.79 -33.61
CA LEU A 89 14.74 9.85 -33.08
C LEU A 89 15.61 11.00 -32.58
N LEU A 90 15.84 11.97 -33.46
CA LEU A 90 16.73 13.10 -33.22
C LEU A 90 15.96 14.41 -33.04
N VAL A 91 16.54 15.32 -32.25
CA VAL A 91 16.10 16.71 -32.12
C VAL A 91 17.26 17.65 -32.41
N GLN A 92 16.97 18.81 -32.98
CA GLN A 92 18.00 19.80 -33.25
C GLN A 92 18.23 20.69 -32.03
N HIS A 93 19.49 20.79 -31.59
CA HIS A 93 19.93 21.69 -30.53
C HIS A 93 21.27 22.30 -30.92
N ASP A 94 21.39 23.64 -30.89
CA ASP A 94 22.58 24.39 -31.30
C ASP A 94 23.17 23.96 -32.66
N GLY A 95 22.28 23.73 -33.63
CA GLY A 95 22.66 23.35 -34.99
C GLY A 95 23.12 21.89 -35.15
N LYS A 96 23.10 21.08 -34.07
CA LYS A 96 23.43 19.66 -34.10
C LYS A 96 22.18 18.80 -33.91
N TRP A 97 22.14 17.67 -34.59
CA TRP A 97 21.14 16.63 -34.34
C TRP A 97 21.62 15.75 -33.19
N LEU A 98 20.83 15.68 -32.13
CA LEU A 98 21.11 14.88 -30.93
C LEU A 98 19.98 13.88 -30.70
N PRO A 99 20.27 12.66 -30.25
CA PRO A 99 19.24 11.71 -29.86
C PRO A 99 18.46 12.24 -28.65
N VAL A 100 17.15 12.03 -28.67
CA VAL A 100 16.26 12.47 -27.59
C VAL A 100 16.59 11.74 -26.29
N GLN A 101 16.71 12.47 -25.18
CA GLN A 101 16.84 11.87 -23.85
C GLN A 101 15.48 11.37 -23.36
N MET A 102 15.42 10.12 -22.91
CA MET A 102 14.17 9.43 -22.61
C MET A 102 14.09 9.01 -21.13
N GLY A 103 12.87 9.03 -20.62
CA GLY A 103 12.50 8.37 -19.37
C GLY A 103 11.24 7.53 -19.57
N CYS A 104 11.04 6.51 -18.75
CA CYS A 104 9.79 5.77 -18.71
C CYS A 104 9.30 5.61 -17.26
N TYR A 105 7.98 5.54 -17.13
CA TYR A 105 7.27 5.48 -15.85
C TYR A 105 6.25 4.36 -15.94
N GLY A 106 6.38 3.35 -15.09
CA GLY A 106 5.49 2.20 -15.05
C GLY A 106 4.82 2.07 -13.69
N ILE A 107 3.50 1.87 -13.69
CA ILE A 107 2.72 1.49 -12.51
C ILE A 107 1.94 0.23 -12.86
N GLY A 108 2.09 -0.81 -12.04
CA GLY A 108 1.32 -2.03 -12.17
C GLY A 108 -0.08 -1.85 -11.58
N VAL A 109 -1.02 -1.30 -12.35
CA VAL A 109 -2.39 -0.97 -11.87
C VAL A 109 -3.05 -2.15 -11.15
N SER A 110 -3.06 -3.35 -11.75
CA SER A 110 -3.62 -4.54 -11.08
C SER A 110 -2.81 -4.99 -9.86
N ARG A 111 -1.50 -4.73 -9.85
CA ARG A 111 -0.63 -5.04 -8.72
C ARG A 111 -0.85 -4.08 -7.55
N VAL A 112 -1.17 -2.81 -7.80
CA VAL A 112 -1.55 -1.85 -6.75
C VAL A 112 -2.77 -2.37 -5.99
N LEU A 113 -3.78 -2.88 -6.70
CA LEU A 113 -4.97 -3.46 -6.06
C LEU A 113 -4.62 -4.69 -5.19
N GLN A 114 -3.76 -5.58 -5.70
CA GLN A 114 -3.29 -6.75 -4.95
C GLN A 114 -2.45 -6.36 -3.73
N ALA A 115 -1.56 -5.37 -3.88
CA ALA A 115 -0.74 -4.86 -2.78
C ALA A 115 -1.60 -4.19 -1.71
N ALA A 116 -2.64 -3.44 -2.10
CA ALA A 116 -3.58 -2.86 -1.16
C ALA A 116 -4.34 -3.93 -0.38
N ALA A 117 -4.79 -5.00 -1.05
CA ALA A 117 -5.43 -6.14 -0.39
C ALA A 117 -4.47 -6.84 0.60
N GLU A 118 -3.23 -7.11 0.19
CA GLU A 118 -2.22 -7.76 1.03
C GLU A 118 -1.90 -6.92 2.27
N CYS A 119 -1.59 -5.64 2.07
CA CYS A 119 -1.13 -4.75 3.14
C CYS A 119 -2.24 -4.28 4.09
N SER A 120 -3.51 -4.40 3.69
CA SER A 120 -4.63 -3.81 4.45
C SER A 120 -5.61 -4.84 5.01
N SER A 121 -5.58 -6.08 4.51
CA SER A 121 -6.51 -7.13 4.97
C SER A 121 -6.39 -7.45 6.47
N SER A 122 -7.44 -8.05 7.00
CA SER A 122 -7.53 -8.54 8.37
C SER A 122 -7.87 -10.03 8.36
N SER A 123 -7.81 -10.69 9.53
CA SER A 123 -8.27 -12.08 9.66
C SER A 123 -9.76 -12.27 9.31
N ARG A 124 -10.54 -11.19 9.25
CA ARG A 124 -11.99 -11.17 8.97
C ARG A 124 -12.34 -10.83 7.51
N GLY A 125 -11.35 -10.56 6.67
CA GLY A 125 -11.57 -10.20 5.26
C GLY A 125 -10.79 -8.98 4.80
N LEU A 126 -11.13 -8.51 3.60
CA LEU A 126 -10.52 -7.34 2.99
C LEU A 126 -10.83 -6.07 3.81
N ARG A 127 -9.99 -5.06 3.63
CA ARG A 127 -10.19 -3.73 4.19
C ARG A 127 -9.60 -2.73 3.21
N TRP A 128 -10.46 -2.01 2.51
CA TRP A 128 -10.02 -1.12 1.44
C TRP A 128 -9.76 0.30 1.97
N PRO A 129 -8.68 0.97 1.53
CA PRO A 129 -8.64 2.42 1.56
C PRO A 129 -9.89 2.99 0.87
N VAL A 130 -10.46 4.05 1.44
CA VAL A 130 -11.70 4.69 0.94
C VAL A 130 -11.62 5.01 -0.55
N SER A 131 -10.45 5.47 -1.02
CA SER A 131 -10.22 5.90 -2.42
C SER A 131 -10.29 4.80 -3.46
N ILE A 132 -10.16 3.53 -3.08
CA ILE A 132 -10.17 2.38 -4.01
C ILE A 132 -11.21 1.32 -3.63
N ALA A 133 -12.05 1.59 -2.63
CA ALA A 133 -13.11 0.69 -2.24
C ALA A 133 -14.14 0.57 -3.38
N PRO A 134 -14.69 -0.64 -3.63
CA PRO A 134 -15.67 -0.84 -4.70
C PRO A 134 -16.98 -0.08 -4.44
N TYR A 135 -17.34 0.08 -3.17
CA TYR A 135 -18.39 0.94 -2.65
C TYR A 135 -17.88 1.53 -1.34
N LEU A 136 -18.35 2.71 -0.98
CA LEU A 136 -18.02 3.34 0.30
C LEU A 136 -18.87 2.78 1.43
N ALA A 137 -20.16 2.54 1.17
CA ALA A 137 -21.08 2.00 2.16
C ALA A 137 -21.92 0.83 1.65
N THR A 138 -22.24 -0.09 2.54
CA THR A 138 -23.26 -1.11 2.34
C THR A 138 -24.37 -0.96 3.36
N LEU A 139 -25.61 -0.97 2.88
CA LEU A 139 -26.82 -0.91 3.67
C LEU A 139 -27.38 -2.33 3.83
N VAL A 140 -27.44 -2.82 5.06
CA VAL A 140 -27.87 -4.18 5.38
C VAL A 140 -29.21 -4.12 6.14
N PRO A 141 -30.36 -4.16 5.43
CA PRO A 141 -31.66 -4.29 6.07
C PRO A 141 -31.88 -5.70 6.61
N LEU A 142 -32.14 -5.79 7.92
CA LEU A 142 -32.54 -7.03 8.58
C LEU A 142 -34.05 -7.26 8.46
N SER A 143 -34.50 -8.49 8.78
CA SER A 143 -35.89 -8.93 8.61
C SER A 143 -36.90 -7.91 9.14
N GLY A 144 -37.81 -7.48 8.26
CA GLY A 144 -38.85 -6.50 8.57
C GLY A 144 -38.45 -5.02 8.37
N ASN A 145 -37.22 -4.71 7.96
CA ASN A 145 -36.75 -3.34 7.75
C ASN A 145 -36.49 -2.98 6.27
N MET A 146 -36.76 -3.88 5.32
CA MET A 146 -36.53 -3.64 3.89
C MET A 146 -37.29 -2.41 3.38
N GLU A 147 -38.52 -2.20 3.84
CA GLU A 147 -39.37 -1.05 3.49
C GLU A 147 -38.74 0.31 3.86
N HIS A 148 -37.83 0.34 4.84
CA HIS A 148 -37.14 1.54 5.28
C HIS A 148 -35.78 1.76 4.58
N ALA A 149 -35.27 0.75 3.87
CA ALA A 149 -33.95 0.80 3.24
C ALA A 149 -33.83 1.96 2.24
N ALA A 150 -34.87 2.23 1.45
CA ALA A 150 -34.86 3.33 0.48
C ALA A 150 -34.70 4.71 1.14
N SER A 151 -35.29 4.91 2.32
CA SER A 151 -35.17 6.17 3.07
C SER A 151 -33.74 6.38 3.59
N VAL A 152 -33.16 5.35 4.23
CA VAL A 152 -31.80 5.42 4.76
C VAL A 152 -30.76 5.49 3.63
N PHE A 153 -30.99 4.81 2.51
CA PHE A 153 -30.19 4.95 1.30
C PHE A 153 -30.18 6.41 0.82
N ALA A 154 -31.34 7.05 0.73
CA ALA A 154 -31.42 8.46 0.35
C ALA A 154 -30.69 9.37 1.35
N THR A 155 -30.73 9.10 2.66
CA THR A 155 -29.93 9.82 3.65
C THR A 155 -28.44 9.69 3.37
N LEU A 156 -27.94 8.46 3.14
CA LEU A 156 -26.53 8.20 2.83
C LEU A 156 -26.09 8.87 1.52
N SER A 157 -26.82 8.65 0.43
CA SER A 157 -26.48 9.18 -0.90
C SER A 157 -26.49 10.72 -0.98
N ASN A 158 -27.16 11.40 -0.05
CA ASN A 158 -27.19 12.86 0.03
C ASN A 158 -26.12 13.47 0.94
N ILE A 159 -25.25 12.66 1.57
CA ILE A 159 -24.13 13.17 2.36
C ILE A 159 -23.15 13.90 1.43
N CYS A 160 -22.87 15.16 1.76
CA CYS A 160 -21.91 16.00 1.04
C CYS A 160 -20.64 16.20 1.88
N VAL A 161 -19.48 16.03 1.24
CA VAL A 161 -18.17 16.44 1.74
C VAL A 161 -17.57 17.39 0.71
N ASP A 162 -17.16 18.59 1.12
CA ASP A 162 -16.63 19.63 0.22
C ASP A 162 -17.49 19.93 -1.02
N ASN A 163 -18.81 19.96 -0.84
CA ASN A 163 -19.83 20.13 -1.89
C ASN A 163 -19.92 18.97 -2.91
N VAL A 164 -19.31 17.82 -2.63
CA VAL A 164 -19.39 16.59 -3.43
C VAL A 164 -20.22 15.53 -2.70
N ARG A 165 -21.18 14.92 -3.39
CA ARG A 165 -21.96 13.79 -2.86
C ARG A 165 -21.19 12.48 -2.96
N VAL A 166 -20.18 12.31 -2.10
CA VAL A 166 -19.24 11.18 -2.16
C VAL A 166 -19.93 9.81 -2.10
N PHE A 167 -21.12 9.73 -1.48
CA PHE A 167 -21.91 8.51 -1.35
C PHE A 167 -22.94 8.26 -2.47
N ALA A 168 -23.20 9.21 -3.37
CA ALA A 168 -24.33 9.12 -4.31
C ALA A 168 -24.35 7.82 -5.13
N ASP A 169 -23.20 7.45 -5.71
CA ASP A 169 -23.01 6.25 -6.52
C ASP A 169 -22.20 5.16 -5.80
N ASN A 170 -21.96 5.32 -4.50
CA ASN A 170 -21.04 4.51 -3.70
C ASN A 170 -21.73 3.79 -2.53
N VAL A 171 -23.06 3.61 -2.60
CA VAL A 171 -23.84 2.88 -1.60
C VAL A 171 -24.48 1.66 -2.26
N ILE A 172 -24.29 0.47 -1.68
CA ILE A 172 -24.95 -0.76 -2.12
C ILE A 172 -25.93 -1.27 -1.05
N VAL A 173 -27.13 -1.69 -1.46
CA VAL A 173 -28.11 -2.28 -0.54
C VAL A 173 -28.05 -3.80 -0.65
N ASP A 174 -27.88 -4.50 0.46
CA ASP A 174 -27.98 -5.96 0.50
C ASP A 174 -29.45 -6.39 0.60
N ASP A 175 -30.11 -6.47 -0.56
CA ASP A 175 -31.52 -6.79 -0.72
C ASP A 175 -31.83 -8.30 -0.71
N ARG A 176 -30.81 -9.15 -0.54
CA ARG A 176 -30.91 -10.62 -0.61
C ARG A 176 -31.74 -11.19 0.54
N SER A 177 -33.06 -11.23 0.40
CA SER A 177 -34.01 -11.62 1.46
C SER A 177 -33.90 -13.08 1.91
N TYR A 178 -33.31 -13.95 1.08
CA TYR A 178 -33.10 -15.36 1.36
C TYR A 178 -31.90 -15.66 2.28
N LEU A 179 -31.03 -14.66 2.54
CA LEU A 179 -29.87 -14.82 3.41
C LEU A 179 -30.18 -14.42 4.85
N SER A 180 -29.59 -15.16 5.80
CA SER A 180 -29.67 -14.78 7.22
C SER A 180 -28.90 -13.48 7.49
N PRO A 181 -29.27 -12.72 8.54
CA PRO A 181 -28.51 -11.56 9.00
C PRO A 181 -27.01 -11.82 9.16
N GLY A 182 -26.63 -12.96 9.73
CA GLY A 182 -25.23 -13.31 9.94
C GLY A 182 -24.47 -13.49 8.62
N PHE A 183 -25.09 -14.11 7.61
CA PHE A 183 -24.49 -14.27 6.28
C PHE A 183 -24.28 -12.92 5.58
N LYS A 184 -25.26 -12.02 5.63
CA LYS A 184 -25.12 -10.67 5.05
C LYS A 184 -23.98 -9.88 5.67
N LEU A 185 -23.91 -9.87 7.00
CA LEU A 185 -22.85 -9.15 7.73
C LEU A 185 -21.47 -9.77 7.48
N ASN A 186 -21.39 -11.10 7.36
CA ASN A 186 -20.15 -11.78 7.01
C ASN A 186 -19.69 -11.43 5.59
N ASP A 187 -20.60 -11.42 4.61
CA ASP A 187 -20.27 -11.02 3.23
C ASP A 187 -19.77 -9.57 3.18
N ALA A 188 -20.45 -8.65 3.87
CA ALA A 188 -20.03 -7.25 3.94
C ALA A 188 -18.60 -7.11 4.51
N GLN A 189 -18.28 -7.89 5.55
CA GLN A 189 -16.94 -7.93 6.16
C GLN A 189 -15.89 -8.53 5.23
N LEU A 190 -16.22 -9.63 4.55
CA LEU A 190 -15.33 -10.30 3.60
C LEU A 190 -14.98 -9.42 2.41
N LEU A 191 -15.98 -8.72 1.85
CA LEU A 191 -15.81 -7.79 0.73
C LEU A 191 -15.02 -6.53 1.13
N GLY A 192 -14.97 -6.21 2.42
CA GLY A 192 -14.17 -5.11 2.96
C GLY A 192 -14.72 -3.72 2.68
N ILE A 193 -16.04 -3.60 2.52
CA ILE A 193 -16.70 -2.30 2.29
C ILE A 193 -16.47 -1.41 3.53
N PRO A 194 -15.91 -0.20 3.38
CA PRO A 194 -15.50 0.66 4.49
C PRO A 194 -16.57 0.90 5.55
N ILE A 195 -17.82 1.12 5.13
CA ILE A 195 -18.93 1.46 6.02
C ILE A 195 -20.03 0.42 5.85
N THR A 196 -20.44 -0.24 6.92
CA THR A 196 -21.61 -1.11 6.94
C THR A 196 -22.68 -0.49 7.83
N VAL A 197 -23.83 -0.16 7.26
CA VAL A 197 -24.99 0.41 7.97
C VAL A 197 -26.06 -0.66 8.09
N VAL A 198 -26.35 -1.09 9.32
CA VAL A 198 -27.29 -2.19 9.60
C VAL A 198 -28.60 -1.63 10.13
N LEU A 199 -29.71 -1.91 9.44
CA LEU A 199 -31.06 -1.58 9.89
C LEU A 199 -31.59 -2.76 10.70
N GLY A 200 -31.32 -2.75 12.00
CA GLY A 200 -31.77 -3.76 12.97
C GLY A 200 -33.03 -3.36 13.75
N GLN A 201 -33.26 -4.04 14.88
CA GLN A 201 -34.45 -3.84 15.72
C GLN A 201 -34.54 -2.42 16.33
N LYS A 202 -33.39 -1.82 16.68
CA LYS A 202 -33.34 -0.47 17.28
C LYS A 202 -33.86 0.63 16.34
N PHE A 203 -33.89 0.38 15.04
CA PHE A 203 -34.38 1.35 14.05
C PHE A 203 -35.86 1.65 14.27
N LYS A 204 -36.71 0.62 14.38
CA LYS A 204 -38.16 0.79 14.61
C LYS A 204 -38.50 1.36 15.99
N GLN A 205 -37.62 1.15 16.98
CA GLN A 205 -37.84 1.59 18.35
C GLN A 205 -37.41 3.04 18.59
N SER A 206 -36.33 3.46 17.94
CA SER A 206 -35.61 4.69 18.32
C SER A 206 -34.94 5.42 17.16
N GLY A 207 -35.12 4.99 15.92
CA GLY A 207 -34.47 5.60 14.76
C GLY A 207 -32.96 5.34 14.65
N HIS A 208 -32.38 4.48 15.50
CA HIS A 208 -30.95 4.19 15.49
C HIS A 208 -30.59 3.07 14.53
N VAL A 209 -29.52 3.29 13.76
CA VAL A 209 -28.85 2.29 12.93
C VAL A 209 -27.53 1.88 13.58
N GLU A 210 -27.09 0.66 13.33
CA GLU A 210 -25.72 0.26 13.67
C GLU A 210 -24.79 0.62 12.51
N VAL A 211 -23.68 1.28 12.81
CA VAL A 211 -22.65 1.65 11.85
C VAL A 211 -21.38 0.91 12.22
N GLN A 212 -20.83 0.14 11.27
CA GLN A 212 -19.54 -0.51 11.39
C GLN A 212 -18.56 0.16 10.42
N LEU A 213 -17.40 0.59 10.90
CA LEU A 213 -16.33 1.17 10.09
C LEU A 213 -15.15 0.20 10.03
N ARG A 214 -14.64 -0.03 8.83
CA ARG A 214 -13.50 -0.92 8.53
C ARG A 214 -12.59 -0.25 7.50
N VAL A 215 -11.79 0.70 7.95
CA VAL A 215 -10.86 1.46 7.10
C VAL A 215 -9.43 1.24 7.60
N PRO A 216 -8.45 0.92 6.71
CA PRO A 216 -7.09 0.65 7.15
C PRO A 216 -6.48 1.89 7.79
N ARG A 217 -5.87 1.73 8.98
CA ARG A 217 -5.20 2.82 9.70
C ARG A 217 -6.10 4.01 10.04
N LEU A 218 -7.42 3.80 10.07
CA LEU A 218 -8.33 4.84 10.54
C LEU A 218 -8.09 5.09 12.02
N GLU A 219 -7.83 6.34 12.38
CA GLU A 219 -7.78 6.80 13.76
C GLU A 219 -8.97 7.73 13.98
N LEU A 220 -9.90 7.32 14.84
CA LEU A 220 -11.06 8.17 15.13
C LEU A 220 -10.63 9.40 15.93
N GLY A 221 -11.07 10.57 15.47
CA GLY A 221 -10.91 11.81 16.22
C GLY A 221 -11.68 11.79 17.54
N THR A 222 -11.32 12.71 18.46
CA THR A 222 -11.97 12.87 19.77
C THR A 222 -13.46 13.25 19.71
N CYS A 223 -14.02 13.53 18.53
CA CYS A 223 -15.42 13.93 18.33
C CYS A 223 -16.44 12.77 18.33
N VAL A 224 -16.00 11.50 18.29
CA VAL A 224 -16.92 10.37 18.11
C VAL A 224 -17.25 9.66 19.43
N ALA A 225 -18.32 10.09 20.11
CA ALA A 225 -18.79 9.47 21.34
C ALA A 225 -19.54 8.15 21.09
N GLY A 226 -19.39 7.17 21.99
CA GLY A 226 -20.15 5.91 21.97
C GLY A 226 -19.69 4.88 20.93
N VAL A 227 -18.45 4.99 20.48
CA VAL A 227 -17.84 4.02 19.56
C VAL A 227 -17.13 2.91 20.34
N GLU A 228 -17.43 1.67 19.97
CA GLU A 228 -16.74 0.48 20.44
C GLU A 228 -15.65 0.10 19.44
N VAL A 229 -14.41 -0.05 19.91
CA VAL A 229 -13.31 -0.61 19.12
C VAL A 229 -13.40 -2.13 19.12
N GLN A 230 -13.20 -2.75 17.96
CA GLN A 230 -13.25 -4.18 17.75
C GLN A 230 -11.97 -4.71 17.10
N GLY A 231 -11.77 -6.03 17.21
CA GLY A 231 -10.76 -6.74 16.44
C GLY A 231 -9.33 -6.25 16.71
N ASP A 232 -8.64 -5.90 15.63
CA ASP A 232 -7.24 -5.48 15.60
C ASP A 232 -7.01 -3.98 15.85
N GLY A 233 -8.05 -3.26 16.28
CA GLY A 233 -7.97 -1.83 16.61
C GLY A 233 -8.41 -0.88 15.50
N TYR A 234 -8.71 -1.39 14.29
CA TYR A 234 -9.16 -0.60 13.13
C TYR A 234 -10.59 -0.96 12.69
N GLU A 235 -11.35 -1.55 13.59
CA GLU A 235 -12.76 -1.87 13.39
C GLU A 235 -13.57 -1.14 14.45
N TYR A 236 -14.55 -0.36 14.02
CA TYR A 236 -15.34 0.46 14.92
C TYR A 236 -16.81 0.16 14.76
N LYS A 237 -17.53 0.15 15.87
CA LYS A 237 -18.98 -0.03 15.89
C LYS A 237 -19.64 1.07 16.70
N ALA A 238 -20.69 1.66 16.16
CA ALA A 238 -21.49 2.67 16.83
C ALA A 238 -22.99 2.47 16.57
N PHE A 239 -23.83 2.94 17.48
CA PHE A 239 -25.26 3.11 17.22
C PHE A 239 -25.55 4.59 17.04
N VAL A 240 -26.04 4.96 15.87
CA VAL A 240 -26.23 6.36 15.47
C VAL A 240 -27.68 6.58 15.08
N HIS A 241 -28.30 7.63 15.60
CA HIS A 241 -29.63 8.04 15.14
C HIS A 241 -29.54 8.43 13.66
N VAL A 242 -30.50 8.02 12.82
CA VAL A 242 -30.46 8.23 11.36
C VAL A 242 -30.25 9.71 10.98
N ASP A 243 -30.84 10.65 11.73
CA ASP A 243 -30.70 12.09 11.49
C ASP A 243 -29.28 12.62 11.73
N ARG A 244 -28.45 11.92 12.52
CA ARG A 244 -27.05 12.27 12.78
C ARG A 244 -26.06 11.41 12.00
N LEU A 245 -26.54 10.53 11.12
CA LEU A 245 -25.70 9.61 10.36
C LEU A 245 -24.71 10.35 9.45
N ALA A 246 -25.17 11.43 8.81
CA ALA A 246 -24.32 12.27 7.97
C ALA A 246 -23.18 12.92 8.77
N GLU A 247 -23.53 13.63 9.86
CA GLU A 247 -22.56 14.27 10.77
C GLU A 247 -21.54 13.26 11.30
N PHE A 248 -22.01 12.09 11.73
CA PHE A 248 -21.16 11.02 12.24
C PHE A 248 -20.16 10.54 11.18
N LEU A 249 -20.61 10.22 9.97
CA LEU A 249 -19.72 9.69 8.93
C LEU A 249 -18.71 10.73 8.45
N VAL A 250 -19.08 12.02 8.42
CA VAL A 250 -18.16 13.11 8.06
C VAL A 250 -17.06 13.29 9.12
N CYS A 251 -17.39 13.34 10.42
CA CYS A 251 -16.36 13.43 11.48
C CYS A 251 -15.56 12.13 11.60
N ALA A 252 -16.18 10.95 11.42
CA ALA A 252 -15.47 9.68 11.56
C ALA A 252 -14.51 9.36 10.41
N LEU A 253 -14.70 9.96 9.23
CA LEU A 253 -13.89 9.72 8.03
C LEU A 253 -13.20 11.00 7.54
N GLU A 254 -13.01 11.96 8.43
CA GLU A 254 -12.29 13.19 8.13
C GLU A 254 -10.87 12.86 7.61
N GLY A 255 -10.49 13.50 6.50
CA GLY A 255 -9.22 13.25 5.82
C GLY A 255 -9.10 11.92 5.08
N GLN A 256 -10.18 11.13 4.98
CA GLN A 256 -10.22 9.89 4.20
C GLN A 256 -10.82 10.07 2.79
N PHE A 257 -11.55 11.16 2.55
CA PHE A 257 -12.18 11.50 1.27
C PHE A 257 -11.34 12.47 0.45
#